data_AF-A0A430F5Y3-F1
#
_entry.id   AF-A0A430F5Y3-F1
#
_cell.length_a   1.000
_cell.length_b   1.000
_cell.length_c   1.000
_cell.angle_alpha   90.00
_cell.angle_beta   90.00
_cell.angle_gamma   90.00
#
_symmetry.space_group_name_H-M   'P 1'
#
loop_
_entity.id
_entity.type
_entity.pdbx_description
1 polymer ?
#
loop_
_entity_poly.entity_id
_entity_poly.type
_entity_poly.pdbx_seq_one_letter_code
_entity_poly.pdbx_strand_id
1 'polypeptide(L)' 'MKHDTTRTTTRTAGGTTFIIHHAPLRAHGHGSVTSYIARPRRT' A
#
# COMPACT_ATOMS: atom_id res chain seq x y z
N MET A 1 -1.69 10.03 21.24
CA MET A 1 -0.82 9.61 20.12
C MET A 1 -1.69 9.41 18.88
N LYS A 2 -1.56 10.24 17.85
CA LYS A 2 -2.21 10.01 16.55
C LYS A 2 -1.21 9.25 15.67
N HIS A 3 -1.53 7.99 15.35
CA HIS A 3 -0.70 7.17 14.49
C HIS A 3 -0.97 7.52 13.02
N ASP A 4 -0.31 8.55 12.51
CA ASP A 4 -0.14 8.77 11.06
C ASP A 4 0.96 7.84 10.54
N THR A 5 0.77 6.54 10.70
CA THR A 5 1.79 5.56 10.35
C THR A 5 1.58 5.12 8.91
N THR A 6 2.49 5.54 8.03
CA THR A 6 2.66 4.91 6.71
C THR A 6 2.81 3.41 6.87
N ARG A 7 1.96 2.64 6.20
CA ARG A 7 1.94 1.17 6.30
C ARG A 7 2.16 0.56 4.93
N THR A 8 3.13 -0.34 4.84
CA THR A 8 3.33 -1.19 3.66
C THR A 8 2.85 -2.60 3.97
N THR A 9 2.15 -3.23 3.02
CA THR A 9 1.75 -4.64 3.11
C THR A 9 2.10 -5.37 1.82
N THR A 10 2.37 -6.66 1.93
CA THR A 10 2.60 -7.53 0.77
C THR A 10 1.46 -8.53 0.69
N ARG A 11 0.84 -8.68 -0.49
CA ARG A 11 -0.22 -9.67 -0.74
C ARG A 11 0.06 -10.42 -2.03
N THR A 12 -0.31 -11.70 -2.08
CA THR A 12 -0.17 -12.53 -3.27
C THR A 12 -1.55 -12.96 -3.75
N ALA A 13 -1.85 -12.77 -5.03
CA ALA A 13 -3.10 -13.19 -5.65
C ALA A 13 -2.85 -13.56 -7.13
N GLY A 14 -3.44 -14.67 -7.60
CA GLY A 14 -3.31 -15.10 -9.00
C GLY A 14 -1.85 -15.30 -9.46
N GLY A 15 -0.97 -15.81 -8.58
CA GLY A 15 0.46 -15.97 -8.90
C GLY A 15 1.29 -14.69 -8.96
N THR A 16 0.68 -13.53 -8.67
CA THR A 16 1.33 -12.21 -8.66
C THR A 16 1.50 -11.71 -7.24
N THR A 17 2.67 -11.14 -6.93
CA THR A 17 2.93 -10.50 -5.63
C THR A 17 2.73 -8.99 -5.75
N PHE A 18 1.96 -8.41 -4.84
CA PHE A 18 1.65 -6.99 -4.76
C PHE A 18 2.32 -6.40 -3.52
N ILE A 19 3.06 -5.31 -3.70
CA ILE A 19 3.56 -4.47 -2.61
C ILE A 19 2.65 -3.25 -2.54
N ILE A 20 1.94 -3.08 -1.44
CA ILE A 20 0.87 -2.09 -1.26
C ILE A 20 1.32 -1.07 -0.21
N HIS A 21 1.38 0.20 -0.59
CA HIS A 21 1.75 1.30 0.29
C HIS A 21 0.50 2.11 0.65
N HIS A 22 0.30 2.33 1.95
CA HIS A 22 -0.75 3.18 2.50
C HIS A 22 -0.09 4.38 3.19
N ALA A 23 -0.39 5.59 2.72
CA ALA A 23 0.10 6.82 3.32
C ALA A 23 -1.08 7.74 3.68
N PRO A 24 -1.16 8.24 4.93
CA PRO A 24 -2.15 9.25 5.29
C PRO A 24 -1.81 10.59 4.63
N LEU A 25 -2.82 11.28 4.10
CA LEU A 25 -2.66 12.62 3.56
C LEU A 25 -2.61 13.62 4.71
N ARG A 26 -1.48 14.34 4.83
CA ARG A 26 -1.22 15.25 5.95
C ARG A 26 -2.00 16.58 5.89
N ALA A 27 -2.63 16.90 4.77
CA ALA A 27 -3.25 18.21 4.54
C ALA A 27 -4.76 18.09 4.32
N HIS A 28 -5.54 18.65 5.25
CA HIS A 28 -6.96 19.02 5.13
C HIS A 28 -8.03 17.93 4.94
N GLY A 29 -7.81 16.68 5.34
CA GLY A 29 -8.93 15.73 5.39
C GLY A 29 -8.50 14.32 5.77
N HIS A 30 -9.39 13.59 6.42
CA HIS A 30 -9.32 12.14 6.55
C HIS A 30 -9.18 11.52 5.14
N GLY A 31 -7.96 11.25 4.71
CA GLY A 31 -7.67 10.68 3.42
C GLY A 31 -6.42 9.81 3.48
N SER A 32 -6.42 8.71 2.75
CA SER A 32 -5.25 7.87 2.56
C SER A 32 -5.06 7.62 1.07
N VAL A 33 -3.80 7.62 0.64
CA VAL A 33 -3.43 7.17 -0.70
C VAL A 33 -2.97 5.73 -0.59
N THR A 34 -3.51 4.88 -1.45
CA THR A 34 -3.04 3.51 -1.64
C THR A 34 -2.40 3.38 -3.00
N SER A 35 -1.13 3.00 -3.06
CA SER A 35 -0.41 2.66 -4.29
C SER A 35 0.09 1.22 -4.24
N TYR A 36 0.22 0.55 -5.39
CA TYR A 36 0.76 -0.80 -5.44
C TYR A 36 1.69 -1.03 -6.64
N ILE A 37 2.67 -1.92 -6.46
CA ILE A 37 3.50 -2.45 -7.54
C ILE A 37 3.24 -3.95 -7.65
N ALA A 38 2.84 -4.40 -8.85
CA ALA A 38 2.70 -5.81 -9.16
C ALA A 38 4.04 -6.39 -9.62
N ARG A 39 4.45 -7.52 -9.04
CA ARG A 39 5.56 -8.34 -9.49
C ARG A 39 5.00 -9.65 -10.04
N PRO A 40 4.83 -9.79 -11.36
CA PRO A 40 4.47 -11.06 -11.97
C PRO A 40 5.56 -12.09 -11.66
N ARG A 41 5.18 -13.33 -11.34
CA ARG A 41 6.17 -14.42 -11.34
C ARG A 41 6.58 -14.65 -12.80
N ARG A 42 7.87 -14.47 -13.10
CA ARG A 42 8.45 -15.04 -14.32
C ARG A 42 8.34 -16.55 -14.18
N THR A 43 7.43 -17.14 -14.94
CA THR A 43 7.37 -18.59 -15.21
C THR A 43 8.51 -18.98 -16.12
#